data_AF-A0A1G7KTS9-F1
#
_entry.id   AF-A0A1G7KTS9-F1
#
_cell.length_a   1.000
_cell.length_b   1.000
_cell.length_c   1.000
_cell.angle_alpha   90.00
_cell.angle_beta   90.00
_cell.angle_gamma   90.00
#
_symmetry.space_group_name_H-M   'P 1'
#
loop_
_entity.id
_entity.type
_entity.pdbx_description
1 polymer ?
#
loop_
_entity_poly.entity_id
_entity_poly.type
_entity_poly.pdbx_seq_one_letter_code
_entity_poly.pdbx_strand_id
1 'polypeptide(L)'
;MDLSESTVRDRARAYAEAEPLYDVERQHVETVPKTFAGEEYGRRDAQWIVRWYFRRYLGEYPDRERREREDAFRDNEFDDVIDAIDAAVDAVGVKNDDSPDADAAFDALTALDGVDVAVASGFLQFLAPSRFVAVDRRTWAVLAAVGELDDPYPDPPSSADYRRFDDACRAVMDRTGVDAWTLYRALWRSFEELPEGSS
;
A
#
# COMPACT_ATOMS: atom_id res chain seq x y z
N MET A 1 -19.76 -9.35 -8.04
CA MET A 1 -18.84 -8.21 -8.27
C MET A 1 -17.89 -8.61 -9.38
N ASP A 2 -17.44 -7.67 -10.22
CA ASP A 2 -16.37 -7.88 -11.20
C ASP A 2 -15.36 -6.74 -11.15
N LEU A 3 -14.16 -6.96 -11.70
CA LEU A 3 -13.13 -5.95 -11.90
C LEU A 3 -12.93 -5.66 -13.40
N SER A 4 -14.02 -5.28 -14.08
CA SER A 4 -13.95 -4.69 -15.42
C SER A 4 -13.42 -3.25 -15.39
N GLU A 5 -12.93 -2.73 -16.51
CA GLU A 5 -12.39 -1.36 -16.62
C GLU A 5 -13.40 -0.30 -16.15
N SER A 6 -14.66 -0.40 -16.57
CA SER A 6 -15.72 0.50 -16.14
C SER A 6 -15.96 0.42 -14.64
N THR A 7 -16.08 -0.80 -14.09
CA THR A 7 -16.29 -0.98 -12.65
C THR A 7 -15.15 -0.39 -11.84
N VAL A 8 -13.89 -0.70 -12.21
CA VAL A 8 -12.70 -0.20 -11.49
C VAL A 8 -12.67 1.33 -11.49
N ARG A 9 -12.89 1.97 -12.64
CA ARG A 9 -12.88 3.45 -12.72
C ARG A 9 -14.03 4.09 -11.94
N ASP A 10 -15.23 3.54 -12.00
CA ASP A 10 -16.36 4.07 -11.27
C ASP A 10 -16.18 3.92 -9.75
N ARG A 11 -15.60 2.80 -9.29
CA ARG A 11 -15.24 2.57 -7.89
C ARG A 11 -14.16 3.55 -7.41
N ALA A 12 -13.13 3.76 -8.21
CA ALA A 12 -12.08 4.72 -7.90
C ALA A 12 -12.61 6.16 -7.83
N ARG A 13 -13.61 6.52 -8.66
CA ARG A 13 -14.32 7.81 -8.57
C ARG A 13 -15.14 7.90 -7.28
N ALA A 14 -15.89 6.85 -6.95
CA ALA A 14 -16.68 6.81 -5.71
C ALA A 14 -15.78 6.90 -4.45
N TYR A 15 -14.59 6.30 -4.47
CA TYR A 15 -13.57 6.51 -3.42
C TYR A 15 -13.24 8.00 -3.26
N ALA A 16 -12.93 8.68 -4.37
CA ALA A 16 -12.56 10.09 -4.36
C ALA A 16 -13.66 11.02 -3.82
N GLU A 17 -14.93 10.63 -3.97
CA GLU A 17 -16.09 11.37 -3.48
C GLU A 17 -16.41 11.10 -2.01
N ALA A 18 -16.09 9.91 -1.50
CA ALA A 18 -16.56 9.45 -0.19
C ALA A 18 -15.46 9.40 0.89
N GLU A 19 -14.21 9.11 0.52
CA GLU A 19 -13.18 8.77 1.50
C GLU A 19 -12.56 10.03 2.15
N PRO A 20 -12.61 10.17 3.50
CA PRO A 20 -12.14 11.36 4.19
C PRO A 20 -10.65 11.69 4.02
N LEU A 21 -9.83 10.69 3.70
CA LEU A 21 -8.39 10.84 3.52
C LEU A 21 -8.00 11.17 2.06
N TYR A 22 -8.94 11.14 1.11
CA TYR A 22 -8.61 11.21 -0.31
C TYR A 22 -7.79 12.46 -0.69
N ASP A 23 -8.17 13.65 -0.20
CA ASP A 23 -7.45 14.88 -0.55
C ASP A 23 -5.99 14.87 -0.06
N VAL A 24 -5.74 14.33 1.15
CA VAL A 24 -4.38 14.22 1.68
C VAL A 24 -3.60 13.11 0.99
N GLU A 25 -4.22 11.97 0.68
CA GLU A 25 -3.61 10.89 -0.06
C GLU A 25 -3.19 11.31 -1.47
N ARG A 26 -4.08 11.99 -2.21
CA ARG A 26 -3.79 12.52 -3.55
C ARG A 26 -2.58 13.46 -3.51
N GLN A 27 -2.50 14.33 -2.51
CA GLN A 27 -1.34 15.20 -2.35
C GLN A 27 -0.05 14.38 -2.14
N HIS A 28 -0.09 13.36 -1.28
CA HIS A 28 1.09 12.55 -0.98
C HIS A 28 1.51 11.66 -2.14
N VAL A 29 0.59 11.16 -2.95
CA VAL A 29 0.88 10.45 -4.22
C VAL A 29 1.71 11.32 -5.17
N GLU A 30 1.52 12.64 -5.16
CA GLU A 30 2.27 13.57 -6.04
C GLU A 30 3.60 14.07 -5.44
N THR A 31 3.71 14.08 -4.11
CA THR A 31 4.86 14.68 -3.40
C THR A 31 5.83 13.64 -2.86
N VAL A 32 5.37 12.53 -2.26
CA VAL A 32 6.22 11.53 -1.60
C VAL A 32 7.29 10.96 -2.52
N PRO A 33 7.00 10.55 -3.78
CA PRO A 33 8.05 10.05 -4.68
C PRO A 33 9.20 11.04 -4.85
N LYS A 34 8.90 12.35 -4.95
CA LYS A 34 9.91 13.41 -5.12
C LYS A 34 10.66 13.68 -3.82
N THR A 35 9.93 13.70 -2.71
CA THR A 35 10.47 13.96 -1.39
C THR A 35 11.45 12.87 -0.96
N PHE A 36 11.14 11.60 -1.20
CA PHE A 36 12.02 10.47 -0.85
C PHE A 36 13.05 10.14 -1.92
N ALA A 37 12.86 10.56 -3.17
CA ALA A 37 13.94 10.53 -4.17
C ALA A 37 15.01 11.61 -3.93
N GLY A 38 14.69 12.64 -3.14
CA GLY A 38 15.63 13.66 -2.68
C GLY A 38 16.07 13.44 -1.23
N GLU A 39 17.07 14.19 -0.79
CA GLU A 39 17.65 14.08 0.56
C GLU A 39 16.94 14.96 1.61
N GLU A 40 15.86 15.68 1.23
CA GLU A 40 15.17 16.63 2.11
C GLU A 40 13.81 16.08 2.58
N TYR A 41 13.84 15.11 3.50
CA TYR A 41 12.65 14.69 4.24
C TYR A 41 12.95 14.49 5.72
N GLY A 42 11.92 14.67 6.55
CA GLY A 42 12.01 14.48 7.98
C GLY A 42 11.35 13.18 8.42
N ARG A 43 11.62 12.81 9.67
CA ARG A 43 10.98 11.65 10.34
C ARG A 43 9.45 11.67 10.25
N ARG A 44 8.85 12.87 10.23
CA ARG A 44 7.38 13.02 10.15
C ARG A 44 6.82 12.57 8.81
N ASP A 45 7.57 12.69 7.73
CA ASP A 45 7.15 12.27 6.39
C ASP A 45 7.09 10.74 6.32
N ALA A 46 8.12 10.05 6.82
CA ALA A 46 8.12 8.59 6.94
C ALA A 46 7.04 8.08 7.91
N GLN A 47 6.88 8.74 9.08
CA GLN A 47 5.83 8.39 10.04
C GLN A 47 4.42 8.56 9.48
N TRP A 48 4.22 9.47 8.52
CA TRP A 48 2.91 9.68 7.93
C TRP A 48 2.42 8.42 7.23
N ILE A 49 3.28 7.70 6.51
CA ILE A 49 2.91 6.46 5.79
C ILE A 49 2.50 5.36 6.77
N VAL A 50 3.28 5.15 7.84
CA VAL A 50 2.94 4.18 8.90
C VAL A 50 1.59 4.51 9.54
N ARG A 51 1.36 5.78 9.86
CA ARG A 51 0.09 6.25 10.43
C ARG A 51 -1.06 6.12 9.45
N TRP A 52 -0.85 6.49 8.19
CA TRP A 52 -1.82 6.37 7.12
C TRP A 52 -2.29 4.92 6.99
N TYR A 53 -1.36 3.97 7.06
CA TYR A 53 -1.65 2.55 6.88
C TYR A 53 -2.75 2.05 7.83
N PHE A 54 -2.73 2.49 9.08
CA PHE A 54 -3.77 2.13 10.05
C PHE A 54 -4.97 3.08 10.05
N ARG A 55 -4.75 4.37 9.78
CA ARG A 55 -5.83 5.39 9.82
C ARG A 55 -6.83 5.26 8.68
N ARG A 56 -6.46 4.65 7.55
CA ARG A 56 -7.41 4.43 6.44
C ARG A 56 -8.63 3.60 6.87
N TYR A 57 -8.51 2.79 7.92
CA TYR A 57 -9.64 2.07 8.54
C TYR A 57 -10.59 2.95 9.37
N LEU A 58 -10.31 4.25 9.52
CA LEU A 58 -11.15 5.22 10.25
C LEU A 58 -11.60 4.79 11.66
N GLY A 59 -10.79 3.97 12.34
CA GLY A 59 -11.05 3.47 13.69
C GLY A 59 -11.47 1.99 13.79
N GLU A 60 -11.64 1.29 12.67
CA GLU A 60 -11.93 -0.16 12.67
C GLU A 60 -10.71 -1.03 12.98
N TYR A 61 -9.49 -0.48 12.88
CA TYR A 61 -8.27 -1.20 13.19
C TYR A 61 -8.00 -1.24 14.70
N PRO A 62 -7.55 -2.38 15.29
CA PRO A 62 -7.26 -2.48 16.71
C PRO A 62 -6.30 -1.39 17.22
N ASP A 63 -6.81 -0.53 18.11
CA ASP A 63 -6.12 0.69 18.50
C ASP A 63 -4.81 0.42 19.27
N ARG A 64 -4.73 -0.73 19.96
CA ARG A 64 -3.52 -1.17 20.68
C ARG A 64 -2.41 -1.56 19.71
N GLU A 65 -2.70 -2.45 18.76
CA GLU A 65 -1.73 -2.94 17.79
C GLU A 65 -1.18 -1.79 16.93
N ARG A 66 -2.07 -0.90 16.47
CA ARG A 66 -1.69 0.34 15.79
C ARG A 66 -0.66 1.14 16.59
N ARG A 67 -0.93 1.39 17.89
CA ARG A 67 -0.03 2.17 18.74
C ARG A 67 1.31 1.47 18.94
N GLU A 68 1.31 0.16 19.17
CA GLU A 68 2.54 -0.63 19.31
C GLU A 68 3.42 -0.51 18.05
N ARG A 69 2.84 -0.57 16.84
CA ARG A 69 3.58 -0.36 15.58
C ARG A 69 4.05 1.08 15.38
N GLU A 70 3.19 2.07 15.64
CA GLU A 70 3.53 3.49 15.52
C GLU A 70 4.59 3.96 16.54
N ASP A 71 4.63 3.33 17.72
CA ASP A 71 5.63 3.59 18.75
C ASP A 71 6.95 2.92 18.39
N ALA A 72 6.95 1.64 18.01
CA ALA A 72 8.13 0.93 17.52
C ALA A 72 8.79 1.65 16.34
N PHE A 73 8.00 2.12 15.36
CA PHE A 73 8.55 2.88 14.23
C PHE A 73 9.21 4.20 14.66
N ARG A 74 8.63 4.87 15.66
CA ARG A 74 9.16 6.14 16.17
C ARG A 74 10.52 5.96 16.84
N ASP A 75 10.75 4.80 17.43
CA ASP A 75 11.94 4.50 18.24
C ASP A 75 13.15 4.07 17.40
N ASN A 76 12.99 3.75 16.10
CA ASN A 76 14.13 3.58 15.18
C ASN A 76 15.03 4.83 15.16
N GLU A 77 16.34 4.67 14.97
CA GLU A 77 17.22 5.80 14.68
C GLU A 77 16.85 6.42 13.34
N PHE A 78 17.01 7.75 13.21
CA PHE A 78 16.50 8.42 11.99
C PHE A 78 17.37 8.10 10.78
N ASP A 79 18.67 7.91 10.99
CA ASP A 79 19.61 7.52 9.95
C ASP A 79 19.26 6.14 9.39
N ASP A 80 18.88 5.17 10.25
CA ASP A 80 18.41 3.85 9.81
C ASP A 80 17.12 3.95 8.95
N VAL A 81 16.21 4.86 9.32
CA VAL A 81 14.99 5.13 8.53
C VAL A 81 15.34 5.74 7.17
N ILE A 82 16.36 6.60 7.11
CA ILE A 82 16.84 7.17 5.85
C ILE A 82 17.42 6.05 4.97
N ASP A 83 18.37 5.28 5.49
CA ASP A 83 19.04 4.21 4.77
C ASP A 83 18.05 3.18 4.21
N ALA A 84 17.04 2.80 4.99
CA ALA A 84 16.01 1.86 4.57
C ALA A 84 15.10 2.41 3.45
N ILE A 85 14.70 3.68 3.54
CA ILE A 85 13.87 4.33 2.51
C ILE A 85 14.67 4.52 1.23
N ASP A 86 15.93 4.97 1.32
CA ASP A 86 16.80 5.13 0.15
C ASP A 86 17.05 3.79 -0.56
N ALA A 87 17.33 2.73 0.20
CA ALA A 87 17.45 1.39 -0.37
C ALA A 87 16.16 0.93 -1.05
N ALA A 88 14.99 1.22 -0.47
CA ALA A 88 13.71 0.91 -1.09
C ALA A 88 13.47 1.73 -2.37
N VAL A 89 13.76 3.03 -2.36
CA VAL A 89 13.66 3.95 -3.51
C VAL A 89 14.51 3.47 -4.68
N ASP A 90 15.75 3.04 -4.39
CA ASP A 90 16.67 2.50 -5.38
C ASP A 90 16.15 1.17 -5.93
N ALA A 91 15.67 0.27 -5.06
CA ALA A 91 15.14 -1.03 -5.44
C ALA A 91 13.87 -0.96 -6.31
N VAL A 92 12.97 0.00 -6.05
CA VAL A 92 11.76 0.20 -6.88
C VAL A 92 12.02 0.93 -8.19
N GLY A 93 13.27 1.31 -8.48
CA GLY A 93 13.62 1.98 -9.73
C GLY A 93 13.05 3.40 -9.83
N VAL A 94 12.77 4.07 -8.72
CA VAL A 94 12.30 5.48 -8.77
C VAL A 94 13.37 6.40 -9.36
N LYS A 95 14.65 6.05 -9.20
CA LYS A 95 15.81 6.79 -9.74
C LYS A 95 16.36 6.22 -11.06
N ASN A 96 16.09 4.95 -11.41
CA ASN A 96 16.72 4.24 -12.53
C ASN A 96 15.68 3.43 -13.34
N ASP A 97 15.84 3.32 -14.67
CA ASP A 97 14.94 2.58 -15.59
C ASP A 97 15.12 1.03 -15.48
N ASP A 98 15.53 0.56 -14.31
CA ASP A 98 15.71 -0.86 -13.99
C ASP A 98 14.37 -1.51 -13.62
N SER A 99 14.28 -2.84 -13.82
CA SER A 99 13.10 -3.58 -13.37
C SER A 99 13.01 -3.55 -11.84
N PRO A 100 11.86 -3.18 -11.26
CA PRO A 100 11.73 -3.02 -9.81
C PRO A 100 11.96 -4.35 -9.09
N ASP A 101 12.84 -4.33 -8.09
CA ASP A 101 13.10 -5.44 -7.18
C ASP A 101 12.30 -5.23 -5.89
N ALA A 102 11.05 -5.70 -5.91
CA ALA A 102 10.16 -5.58 -4.77
C ALA A 102 10.70 -6.32 -3.53
N ASP A 103 11.40 -7.45 -3.72
CA ASP A 103 11.94 -8.22 -2.59
C ASP A 103 13.03 -7.44 -1.86
N ALA A 104 13.96 -6.81 -2.60
CA ALA A 104 14.97 -5.94 -2.01
C ALA A 104 14.34 -4.73 -1.28
N ALA A 105 13.27 -4.15 -1.83
CA ALA A 105 12.56 -3.06 -1.19
C ALA A 105 11.86 -3.50 0.12
N PHE A 106 11.27 -4.69 0.15
CA PHE A 106 10.71 -5.27 1.38
C PHE A 106 11.78 -5.59 2.41
N ASP A 107 12.89 -6.19 2.00
CA ASP A 107 14.00 -6.51 2.92
C ASP A 107 14.55 -5.24 3.59
N ALA A 108 14.67 -4.14 2.85
CA ALA A 108 15.08 -2.85 3.40
C ALA A 108 14.05 -2.27 4.38
N LEU A 109 12.78 -2.21 4.00
CA LEU A 109 11.73 -1.59 4.81
C LEU A 109 11.39 -2.39 6.07
N THR A 110 11.35 -3.72 5.96
CA THR A 110 10.99 -4.61 7.08
C THR A 110 12.12 -4.82 8.09
N ALA A 111 13.31 -4.27 7.82
CA ALA A 111 14.36 -4.14 8.82
C ALA A 111 14.04 -3.08 9.90
N LEU A 112 13.11 -2.15 9.61
CA LEU A 112 12.68 -1.12 10.57
C LEU A 112 11.66 -1.67 11.56
N ASP A 113 11.86 -1.35 12.85
CA ASP A 113 10.90 -1.70 13.88
C ASP A 113 9.52 -1.08 13.57
N GLY A 114 8.45 -1.85 13.76
CA GLY A 114 7.08 -1.41 13.46
C GLY A 114 6.65 -1.54 12.00
N VAL A 115 7.53 -1.96 11.09
CA VAL A 115 7.23 -2.16 9.66
C VAL A 115 7.20 -3.66 9.32
N ASP A 116 6.01 -4.21 9.07
CA ASP A 116 5.88 -5.53 8.43
C ASP A 116 5.63 -5.36 6.92
N VAL A 117 5.45 -6.47 6.21
CA VAL A 117 5.16 -6.48 4.76
C VAL A 117 3.91 -5.66 4.43
N ALA A 118 2.91 -5.66 5.30
CA ALA A 118 1.69 -4.89 5.11
C ALA A 118 2.03 -3.38 5.13
N VAL A 119 2.67 -2.89 6.18
CA VAL A 119 3.10 -1.49 6.30
C VAL A 119 4.09 -1.11 5.19
N ALA A 120 5.05 -1.98 4.88
CA ALA A 120 6.04 -1.79 3.81
C ALA A 120 5.36 -1.62 2.44
N SER A 121 4.29 -2.38 2.15
CA SER A 121 3.53 -2.19 0.90
C SER A 121 2.87 -0.81 0.80
N GLY A 122 2.56 -0.19 1.95
CA GLY A 122 2.12 1.20 2.02
C GLY A 122 3.22 2.18 1.59
N PHE A 123 4.47 1.95 2.01
CA PHE A 123 5.62 2.71 1.51
C PHE A 123 5.77 2.54 0.00
N LEU A 124 5.74 1.31 -0.52
CA LEU A 124 5.88 1.05 -1.96
C LEU A 124 4.79 1.75 -2.77
N GLN A 125 3.53 1.77 -2.29
CA GLN A 125 2.44 2.48 -2.93
C GLN A 125 2.71 3.98 -3.05
N PHE A 126 3.25 4.64 -2.03
CA PHE A 126 3.56 6.07 -2.13
C PHE A 126 4.88 6.36 -2.84
N LEU A 127 5.82 5.40 -2.89
CA LEU A 127 7.07 5.52 -3.65
C LEU A 127 6.85 5.38 -5.15
N ALA A 128 6.06 4.39 -5.57
CA ALA A 128 5.73 4.13 -6.97
C ALA A 128 4.21 3.90 -7.14
N PRO A 129 3.39 4.98 -7.07
CA PRO A 129 1.92 4.90 -7.03
C PRO A 129 1.28 4.38 -8.32
N SER A 130 2.00 4.37 -9.43
CA SER A 130 1.52 3.73 -10.66
C SER A 130 1.66 2.21 -10.64
N ARG A 131 2.45 1.66 -9.70
CA ARG A 131 2.96 0.29 -9.77
C ARG A 131 2.51 -0.60 -8.64
N PHE A 132 2.51 -0.11 -7.39
CA PHE A 132 2.24 -0.94 -6.21
C PHE A 132 0.91 -0.57 -5.55
N VAL A 133 0.18 -1.60 -5.13
CA VAL A 133 -1.00 -1.49 -4.28
C VAL A 133 -0.61 -1.90 -2.86
N ALA A 134 -1.05 -1.15 -1.86
CA ALA A 134 -0.91 -1.54 -0.47
C ALA A 134 -1.79 -2.77 -0.19
N VAL A 135 -1.17 -3.83 0.33
CA VAL A 135 -1.89 -5.04 0.70
C VAL A 135 -2.57 -4.85 2.04
N ASP A 136 -3.81 -5.31 2.15
CA ASP A 136 -4.48 -5.51 3.42
C ASP A 136 -5.70 -6.42 3.28
N ARG A 137 -6.41 -6.66 4.38
CA ARG A 137 -7.60 -7.52 4.39
C ARG A 137 -8.69 -7.08 3.42
N ARG A 138 -8.94 -5.77 3.25
CA ARG A 138 -10.00 -5.25 2.38
C ARG A 138 -9.64 -5.45 0.91
N THR A 139 -8.44 -5.04 0.52
CA THR A 139 -7.98 -5.17 -0.87
C THR A 139 -7.82 -6.64 -1.28
N TRP A 140 -7.30 -7.47 -0.38
CA TRP A 140 -7.19 -8.92 -0.57
C TRP A 140 -8.57 -9.58 -0.71
N ALA A 141 -9.52 -9.27 0.18
CA ALA A 141 -10.86 -9.88 0.15
C ALA A 141 -11.59 -9.60 -1.16
N VAL A 142 -11.43 -8.41 -1.75
CA VAL A 142 -12.03 -8.10 -3.04
C VAL A 142 -11.42 -8.94 -4.16
N LEU A 143 -10.09 -9.06 -4.23
CA LEU A 143 -9.42 -9.92 -5.21
C LEU A 143 -9.82 -11.39 -5.06
N ALA A 144 -9.91 -11.89 -3.82
CA ALA A 144 -10.37 -13.24 -3.55
C ALA A 144 -11.84 -13.45 -3.96
N ALA A 145 -12.72 -12.49 -3.67
CA ALA A 145 -14.14 -12.57 -4.02
C ALA A 145 -14.41 -12.59 -5.53
N VAL A 146 -13.49 -12.06 -6.35
CA VAL A 146 -13.56 -12.13 -7.81
C VAL A 146 -12.71 -13.25 -8.42
N GLY A 147 -12.08 -14.08 -7.60
CA GLY A 147 -11.29 -15.23 -8.02
C GLY A 147 -9.89 -14.91 -8.56
N GLU A 148 -9.35 -13.72 -8.26
CA GLU A 148 -7.96 -13.37 -8.59
C GLU A 148 -6.97 -13.88 -7.52
N LEU A 149 -7.48 -14.26 -6.33
CA LEU A 149 -6.75 -14.94 -5.27
C LEU A 149 -7.58 -16.10 -4.70
N ASP A 150 -6.92 -17.20 -4.32
CA ASP A 150 -7.60 -18.42 -3.84
C ASP A 150 -7.65 -18.52 -2.30
N ASP A 151 -6.69 -17.90 -1.61
CA ASP A 151 -6.49 -18.04 -0.16
C ASP A 151 -7.11 -16.85 0.61
N PRO A 152 -7.47 -17.03 1.90
CA PRO A 152 -7.81 -15.91 2.78
C PRO A 152 -6.58 -15.02 3.06
N TYR A 153 -6.83 -13.81 3.56
CA TYR A 153 -5.76 -12.86 3.89
C TYR A 153 -4.83 -13.44 4.97
N PRO A 154 -3.50 -13.53 4.71
CA PRO A 154 -2.53 -13.92 5.72
C PRO A 154 -2.25 -12.74 6.67
N ASP A 155 -2.28 -13.02 7.98
CA ASP A 155 -2.11 -12.00 9.02
C ASP A 155 -1.03 -12.41 10.04
N PRO A 156 0.19 -11.83 9.97
CA PRO A 156 0.66 -10.87 8.96
C PRO A 156 1.02 -11.55 7.61
N PRO A 157 1.00 -10.81 6.49
CA PRO A 157 1.46 -11.32 5.20
C PRO A 157 2.98 -11.47 5.16
N SER A 158 3.48 -12.47 4.45
CA SER A 158 4.89 -12.62 4.06
C SER A 158 5.18 -11.95 2.71
N SER A 159 6.47 -11.76 2.36
CA SER A 159 6.85 -11.22 1.05
C SER A 159 6.36 -12.09 -0.12
N ALA A 160 6.28 -13.42 0.08
CA ALA A 160 5.71 -14.33 -0.91
C ALA A 160 4.19 -14.14 -1.06
N ASP A 161 3.47 -13.83 0.02
CA ASP A 161 2.05 -13.48 -0.04
C ASP A 161 1.85 -12.17 -0.80
N TYR A 162 2.70 -11.18 -0.53
CA TYR A 162 2.65 -9.92 -1.27
C TYR A 162 2.93 -10.12 -2.76
N ARG A 163 3.89 -10.95 -3.17
CA ARG A 163 4.12 -11.23 -4.60
C ARG A 163 2.88 -11.78 -5.29
N ARG A 164 2.18 -12.72 -4.64
CA ARG A 164 0.91 -13.26 -5.16
C ARG A 164 -0.17 -12.17 -5.29
N PHE A 165 -0.27 -11.31 -4.29
CA PHE A 165 -1.17 -10.16 -4.31
C PHE A 165 -0.81 -9.15 -5.41
N ASP A 166 0.48 -8.84 -5.59
CA ASP A 166 0.99 -7.92 -6.62
C ASP A 166 0.76 -8.49 -8.02
N ASP A 167 0.99 -9.80 -8.24
CA ASP A 167 0.69 -10.47 -9.51
C ASP A 167 -0.80 -10.40 -9.86
N ALA A 168 -1.69 -10.61 -8.88
CA ALA A 168 -3.13 -10.46 -9.05
C ALA A 168 -3.51 -9.00 -9.38
N CYS A 169 -2.93 -8.02 -8.68
CA CYS A 169 -3.14 -6.60 -8.98
C CYS A 169 -2.68 -6.26 -10.40
N ARG A 170 -1.50 -6.72 -10.82
CA ARG A 170 -0.96 -6.49 -12.16
C ARG A 170 -1.85 -7.10 -13.24
N ALA A 171 -2.33 -8.32 -13.05
CA ALA A 171 -3.26 -8.95 -13.99
C ALA A 171 -4.54 -8.10 -14.20
N VAL A 172 -5.07 -7.51 -13.13
CA VAL A 172 -6.21 -6.59 -13.21
C VAL A 172 -5.82 -5.28 -13.92
N MET A 173 -4.68 -4.68 -13.58
CA MET A 173 -4.19 -3.44 -14.21
C MET A 173 -3.95 -3.64 -15.71
N ASP A 174 -3.31 -4.73 -16.11
CA ASP A 174 -3.02 -5.06 -17.51
C ASP A 174 -4.31 -5.22 -18.33
N ARG A 175 -5.33 -5.87 -17.74
CA ARG A 175 -6.63 -6.10 -18.39
C ARG A 175 -7.49 -4.83 -18.49
N THR A 176 -7.33 -3.89 -17.56
CA THR A 176 -8.20 -2.70 -17.45
C THR A 176 -7.51 -1.40 -17.89
N GLY A 177 -6.20 -1.41 -18.05
CA GLY A 177 -5.39 -0.24 -18.40
C GLY A 177 -5.39 0.85 -17.33
N VAL A 178 -5.64 0.52 -16.07
CA VAL A 178 -5.54 1.47 -14.95
C VAL A 178 -4.22 1.33 -14.21
N ASP A 179 -3.79 2.39 -13.56
CA ASP A 179 -2.64 2.40 -12.66
C ASP A 179 -2.97 1.84 -11.26
N ALA A 180 -1.92 1.52 -10.48
CA ALA A 180 -2.08 0.92 -9.15
C ALA A 180 -2.83 1.81 -8.16
N TRP A 181 -2.64 3.13 -8.21
CA TRP A 181 -3.37 4.07 -7.37
C TRP A 181 -4.87 4.10 -7.68
N THR A 182 -5.23 4.00 -8.97
CA THR A 182 -6.62 3.81 -9.39
C THR A 182 -7.17 2.46 -8.93
N LEU A 183 -6.40 1.38 -9.04
CA LEU A 183 -6.81 0.05 -8.58
C LEU A 183 -7.00 0.00 -7.06
N TYR A 184 -6.07 0.54 -6.26
CA TYR A 184 -6.16 0.62 -4.79
C TYR A 184 -7.51 1.21 -4.36
N ARG A 185 -7.84 2.39 -4.90
CA ARG A 185 -9.09 3.10 -4.59
C ARG A 185 -10.32 2.27 -4.97
N ALA A 186 -10.25 1.59 -6.11
CA ALA A 186 -11.33 0.73 -6.57
C ALA A 186 -11.53 -0.48 -5.66
N LEU A 187 -10.46 -1.19 -5.31
CA LEU A 187 -10.49 -2.35 -4.40
C LEU A 187 -11.01 -1.94 -3.03
N TRP A 188 -10.47 -0.86 -2.46
CA TRP A 188 -10.89 -0.36 -1.16
C TRP A 188 -12.40 -0.08 -1.12
N ARG A 189 -12.91 0.66 -2.13
CA ARG A 189 -14.33 1.01 -2.19
C ARG A 189 -15.23 -0.18 -2.50
N SER A 190 -14.70 -1.20 -3.19
CA SER A 190 -15.44 -2.41 -3.52
C SER A 190 -15.66 -3.30 -2.29
N PHE A 191 -14.79 -3.23 -1.28
CA PHE A 191 -14.94 -4.03 -0.06
C PHE A 191 -16.29 -3.84 0.64
N GLU A 192 -16.82 -2.61 0.65
CA GLU A 192 -18.12 -2.24 1.24
C GLU A 192 -19.32 -3.00 0.62
N GLU A 193 -19.14 -3.60 -0.56
CA GLU A 193 -20.18 -4.39 -1.22
C GLU A 193 -20.01 -5.90 -1.08
N LEU A 194 -18.93 -6.35 -0.44
CA LEU A 194 -18.80 -7.76 -0.13
C LEU A 194 -19.84 -8.13 0.94
N PRO A 195 -20.53 -9.27 0.80
CA PRO A 195 -21.49 -9.72 1.80
C PRO A 195 -20.77 -9.91 3.15
N GLU A 196 -21.36 -9.35 4.22
CA GLU A 196 -20.88 -9.49 5.59
C GLU A 196 -20.67 -10.99 5.91
N GLY A 197 -19.43 -11.37 6.23
CA GLY A 197 -19.07 -12.76 6.53
C GLY A 197 -18.10 -13.41 5.53
N SER A 198 -17.62 -12.69 4.51
CA SER A 198 -16.47 -13.12 3.71
C SER A 198 -15.19 -12.81 4.49
N SER A 199 -14.87 -13.63 5.49
CA SER A 199 -13.69 -13.52 6.36
C SER A 199 -12.92 -14.81 6.41
#